data_AF-A0A947P5B1-F1
#
_entry.id   AF-A0A947P5B1-F1
#
_cell.length_a   1.000
_cell.length_b   1.000
_cell.length_c   1.000
_cell.angle_alpha   90.00
_cell.angle_beta   90.00
_cell.angle_gamma   90.00
#
_symmetry.space_group_name_H-M   'P 1'
#
loop_
_entity.id
_entity.type
_entity.pdbx_description
1 polymer ?
#
loop_
_entity_poly.entity_id
_entity_poly.type
_entity_poly.pdbx_seq_one_letter_code
_entity_poly.pdbx_strand_id
1 'polypeptide(L)' 'RCGGCCGIFDGDPCEHLRRDNEGTTYCTVYENRFGSHRTLTGRVMECVPIMDKLSEDWIGDHICAYKRKYLDQE' A
#
# COMPACT_ATOMS: atom_id res chain seq x y z
N ARG A 1 0.93 -8.57 5.54
CA ARG A 1 0.95 -7.29 4.80
C ARG A 1 -0.50 -6.97 4.42
N CYS A 2 -1.01 -5.77 4.70
CA CYS A 2 -2.45 -5.46 4.54
C CYS A 2 -2.87 -5.07 3.12
N GLY A 3 -1.93 -4.69 2.25
CA GLY A 3 -2.23 -4.23 0.88
C GLY A 3 -2.86 -2.83 0.78
N GLY A 4 -3.20 -2.20 1.92
CA GLY A 4 -3.90 -0.91 1.95
C GLY A 4 -3.16 0.21 1.24
N CYS A 5 -1.86 0.39 1.52
CA CYS A 5 -1.04 1.40 0.83
C CYS A 5 -0.83 1.11 -0.66
N CYS A 6 -1.10 -0.12 -1.11
CA CYS A 6 -1.02 -0.53 -2.51
C CYS A 6 -2.38 -0.47 -3.22
N GLY A 7 -3.43 0.05 -2.58
CA GLY A 7 -4.74 0.26 -3.20
C GLY A 7 -5.67 -0.96 -3.21
N ILE A 8 -5.47 -1.98 -2.38
CA ILE A 8 -6.37 -3.16 -2.36
C ILE A 8 -7.84 -2.78 -2.10
N PHE A 9 -8.08 -1.69 -1.38
CA PHE A 9 -9.42 -1.17 -1.06
C PHE A 9 -9.91 -0.08 -2.02
N ASP A 10 -9.06 0.39 -2.94
CA ASP A 10 -9.38 1.42 -3.95
C ASP A 10 -10.14 0.80 -5.15
N GLY A 11 -10.16 -0.53 -5.29
CA GLY A 11 -10.65 -1.21 -6.49
C GLY A 11 -9.72 -1.10 -7.70
N ASP A 12 -8.67 -0.26 -7.60
CA ASP A 12 -7.62 -0.09 -8.59
C ASP A 12 -6.22 -0.20 -7.96
N PRO A 13 -5.80 -1.43 -7.58
CA PRO A 13 -4.55 -1.65 -6.89
C PRO A 13 -3.33 -1.47 -7.80
N CYS A 14 -2.16 -1.32 -7.18
CA CYS A 14 -0.86 -1.38 -7.85
C CYS A 14 -0.72 -2.65 -8.71
N GLU A 15 -0.11 -2.53 -9.88
CA GLU A 15 0.11 -3.59 -10.86
C GLU A 15 0.92 -4.78 -10.33
N HIS A 16 1.68 -4.58 -9.25
CA HIS A 16 2.49 -5.60 -8.58
C HIS A 16 1.82 -6.21 -7.34
N LEU A 17 0.63 -5.75 -6.96
CA LEU A 17 -0.12 -6.30 -5.83
C LEU A 17 -0.73 -7.65 -6.21
N ARG A 18 -0.45 -8.67 -5.40
CA ARG A 18 -0.98 -10.02 -5.58
C ARG A 18 -1.57 -10.54 -4.28
N ARG A 19 -2.45 -11.53 -4.42
CA ARG A 19 -3.03 -12.29 -3.32
C ARG A 19 -2.75 -13.76 -3.58
N ASP A 20 -2.26 -14.48 -2.57
CA ASP A 20 -2.09 -15.93 -2.67
C ASP A 20 -3.41 -16.67 -2.33
N ASN A 21 -3.36 -18.00 -2.40
CA ASN A 21 -4.50 -18.87 -2.16
C ASN A 21 -5.01 -18.83 -0.71
N GLU A 22 -4.18 -18.38 0.23
CA GLU A 22 -4.55 -18.21 1.64
C GLU A 22 -5.15 -16.82 1.90
N GLY A 23 -5.23 -15.98 0.87
CA GLY A 23 -5.75 -14.63 0.97
C GLY A 23 -4.72 -13.63 1.48
N THR A 24 -3.45 -14.00 1.62
CA THR A 24 -2.38 -13.10 2.03
C THR A 24 -1.97 -12.21 0.86
N THR A 25 -1.87 -10.91 1.13
CA THR A 25 -1.48 -9.91 0.14
C THR A 25 0.04 -9.71 0.12
N TYR A 26 0.64 -9.66 -1.06
CA TYR A 26 2.08 -9.43 -1.24
C TYR A 26 2.37 -8.58 -2.49
N CYS A 27 3.56 -7.98 -2.53
CA CYS A 27 4.07 -7.25 -3.67
C CYS A 27 5.14 -8.10 -4.36
N THR A 28 5.02 -8.31 -5.68
CA THR A 28 5.95 -9.14 -6.46
C THR A 28 7.33 -8.51 -6.64
N VAL A 29 7.42 -7.18 -6.50
CA VAL A 29 8.67 -6.42 -6.63
C VAL A 29 9.10 -5.80 -5.30
N TYR A 30 8.76 -6.44 -4.17
CA TYR A 30 8.92 -5.83 -2.83
C TYR A 30 10.32 -5.24 -2.57
N GLU A 31 11.39 -5.91 -3.00
CA GLU A 31 12.77 -5.44 -2.82
C GLU A 31 13.10 -4.19 -3.65
N ASN A 32 12.46 -4.02 -4.83
CA ASN A 32 12.66 -2.90 -5.75
C ASN A 32 11.37 -2.06 -5.89
N ARG A 33 10.59 -1.99 -4.82
CA ARG A 33 9.24 -1.41 -4.88
C ARG A 33 9.20 0.09 -4.89
N PHE A 34 10.26 0.79 -4.45
CA PHE A 34 10.19 2.24 -4.35
C PHE A 34 10.30 2.91 -5.71
N GLY A 35 9.58 4.00 -5.91
CA GLY A 35 9.50 4.70 -7.19
C GLY A 35 8.09 4.71 -7.79
N SER A 36 8.03 5.17 -9.04
CA SER A 36 6.78 5.27 -9.79
C SER A 36 6.32 3.92 -10.34
N HIS A 37 5.06 3.60 -10.10
CA HIS A 37 4.36 2.40 -10.58
C HIS A 37 3.02 2.78 -11.19
N ARG A 38 2.34 1.80 -11.77
CA ARG A 38 0.97 1.96 -12.25
C ARG A 38 0.00 1.11 -11.45
N THR A 39 -1.26 1.53 -11.45
CA THR A 39 -2.39 0.70 -11.05
C THR A 39 -2.84 -0.18 -12.23
N LEU A 40 -3.78 -1.09 -11.99
CA LEU A 40 -4.33 -1.95 -13.05
C LEU A 40 -5.06 -1.18 -14.15
N THR A 41 -5.66 -0.03 -13.84
CA THR A 41 -6.28 0.86 -14.84
C THR A 41 -5.29 1.82 -15.50
N GLY A 42 -4.02 1.84 -15.07
CA GLY A 42 -2.95 2.65 -15.66
C GLY A 42 -2.70 3.99 -14.97
N ARG A 43 -3.38 4.29 -13.85
CA ARG A 43 -3.10 5.48 -13.02
C ARG A 43 -1.68 5.39 -12.47
N VAL A 44 -0.93 6.48 -12.55
CA VAL A 44 0.41 6.55 -11.95
C VAL A 44 0.29 6.70 -10.44
N MET A 45 1.10 5.97 -9.70
CA MET A 45 1.23 6.08 -8.24
C MET A 45 2.69 5.98 -7.82
N GLU A 46 3.03 6.58 -6.69
CA GLU A 46 4.38 6.52 -6.12
C GLU A 46 4.40 5.57 -4.93
N CYS A 47 5.29 4.58 -4.96
CA CYS A 47 5.54 3.74 -3.79
C CYS A 47 6.71 4.31 -2.99
N VAL A 48 6.41 4.71 -1.76
CA VAL A 48 7.36 5.37 -0.85
C VAL A 48 7.64 4.51 0.39
N PRO A 49 8.72 4.78 1.14
CA PRO A 49 8.90 4.26 2.49
C PRO A 49 7.64 4.49 3.34
N ILE A 50 7.30 3.53 4.20
CA ILE A 50 6.05 3.60 4.98
C ILE A 50 6.00 4.84 5.87
N MET A 51 7.16 5.27 6.40
CA MET A 51 7.28 6.47 7.25
C MET A 51 6.83 7.74 6.54
N ASP A 52 7.18 7.89 5.27
CA ASP A 52 6.81 9.06 4.46
C ASP A 52 5.30 9.09 4.20
N LYS A 53 4.65 7.92 4.18
CA LYS A 53 3.22 7.79 3.95
C LYS A 53 2.36 8.03 5.19
N LEU A 54 2.88 7.88 6.42
CA LEU A 54 2.05 7.85 7.65
C LEU A 54 1.30 9.15 7.96
N SER A 55 1.81 10.28 7.48
CA SER A 55 1.18 11.60 7.63
C SER A 55 0.05 11.86 6.63
N GLU A 56 -0.11 11.00 5.62
CA GLU A 56 -1.12 11.14 4.57
C GLU A 56 -2.32 10.23 4.82
N ASP A 57 -3.49 10.58 4.28
CA ASP A 57 -4.66 9.70 4.23
C ASP A 57 -4.68 8.86 2.95
N TRP A 58 -5.17 7.62 3.05
CA TRP A 58 -5.44 6.76 1.91
C TRP A 58 -6.57 5.78 2.23
N ILE A 59 -7.22 5.24 1.18
CA ILE A 59 -8.29 4.26 1.38
C ILE A 59 -7.73 3.01 2.07
N GLY A 60 -8.26 2.71 3.26
CA GLY A 60 -7.79 1.60 4.09
C GLY A 60 -6.63 1.94 5.04
N ASP A 61 -6.31 3.21 5.24
CA ASP A 61 -5.33 3.66 6.22
C ASP A 61 -5.71 3.34 7.68
N HIS A 62 -7.00 3.34 8.02
CA HIS A 62 -7.54 3.00 9.34
C HIS A 62 -7.16 1.59 9.81
N ILE A 63 -6.88 0.66 8.89
CA ILE A 63 -6.39 -0.69 9.23
C ILE A 63 -4.86 -0.79 9.28
N CYS A 64 -4.13 0.28 8.98
CA CYS A 64 -2.67 0.30 8.97
C CYS A 64 -2.12 0.27 10.40
N ALA A 65 -1.46 -0.82 10.77
CA ALA A 65 -0.81 -0.95 12.08
C ALA A 65 0.31 0.10 12.30
N TYR A 66 0.99 0.53 11.25
CA TYR A 66 2.03 1.57 11.34
C TYR A 66 1.42 2.95 11.60
N LYS A 67 0.35 3.32 10.88
CA LYS A 67 -0.32 4.62 11.05
C LYS A 67 -0.97 4.75 12.42
N ARG A 68 -1.61 3.69 12.92
CA ARG A 68 -2.18 3.66 14.28
C ARG A 68 -1.12 3.99 15.34
N LYS A 69 0.03 3.30 15.28
CA LYS A 69 1.14 3.56 16.21
C LYS A 69 1.73 4.96 16.05
N TYR A 70 1.72 5.52 14.85
CA TYR A 70 2.19 6.87 14.59
C TYR A 70 1.26 7.91 15.23
N LEU A 71 -0.05 7.75 15.07
CA LEU A 71 -1.06 8.65 15.65
C LEU A 71 -1.13 8.55 17.18
N ASP A 72 -0.85 7.38 17.77
CA ASP A 72 -0.80 7.21 19.24
C ASP A 72 0.35 8.01 19.90
N GLN A 73 1.26 8.61 19.11
CA GLN A 73 2.41 9.39 19.58
C GLN A 73 2.20 10.92 19.46
N GLU A 74 1.08 11.37 18.90
CA GLU A 74 0.69 12.79 18.79
C GLU A 74 -0.30 13.18 19.91
#